data_AF-A0A2U1CSG8-F1
#
_entry.id   AF-A0A2U1CSG8-F1
#
_cell.length_a   1.000
_cell.length_b   1.000
_cell.length_c   1.000
_cell.angle_alpha   90.00
_cell.angle_beta   90.00
_cell.angle_gamma   90.00
#
_symmetry.space_group_name_H-M   'P 1'
#
loop_
_entity.id
_entity.type
_entity.pdbx_description
1 polymer ?
#
loop_
_entity_poly.entity_id
_entity_poly.type
_entity_poly.pdbx_seq_one_letter_code
_entity_poly.pdbx_strand_id
1 'polypeptide(L)'
;MLNRIALIIAVFLIVLVALTFGEAIVHQALAWFSYLTGIVFHNFADLYYAAHDYVLRHSGKILIALALTVPISYWLIKNRDSELGRRYSPRKIAIVLAIFLGWLGAHRFYLGQIGWGIVYLIILYVFPPLVVALALIDAARYLFMTDEDFIVPVVRR
;
A
#
# COMPACT_ATOMS: atom_id res chain seq x y z
N MET A 1 16.43 -45.46 -19.39
CA MET A 1 16.83 -45.19 -17.98
C MET A 1 17.54 -43.85 -17.84
N LEU A 2 18.43 -43.48 -18.78
CA LEU A 2 19.17 -42.21 -18.79
C LEU A 2 18.29 -40.94 -18.68
N ASN A 3 17.15 -40.86 -19.40
CA ASN A 3 16.26 -39.69 -19.36
C ASN A 3 15.65 -39.40 -17.98
N ARG A 4 15.37 -40.42 -17.16
CA ARG A 4 14.79 -40.21 -15.82
C ARG A 4 15.84 -39.67 -14.85
N ILE A 5 17.08 -40.14 -14.96
CA ILE A 5 18.22 -39.67 -14.16
C ILE A 5 18.58 -38.23 -14.52
N ALA A 6 18.63 -37.91 -15.82
CA ALA A 6 18.88 -36.55 -16.29
C ALA A 6 17.83 -35.54 -15.76
N LEU A 7 16.56 -35.94 -15.71
CA LEU A 7 15.48 -35.09 -15.20
C LEU A 7 15.63 -34.86 -13.68
N ILE A 8 15.97 -35.90 -12.91
CA ILE A 8 16.24 -35.77 -11.47
C ILE A 8 17.41 -34.83 -11.21
N ILE A 9 18.50 -34.94 -11.98
CA ILE A 9 19.68 -34.07 -11.87
C ILE A 9 19.30 -32.63 -12.24
N ALA A 10 18.55 -32.42 -13.31
CA ALA A 10 18.11 -31.08 -13.71
C ALA A 10 17.23 -30.42 -12.64
N VAL A 11 16.26 -31.16 -12.08
CA VAL A 11 15.41 -30.67 -10.97
C VAL A 11 16.26 -30.35 -9.75
N PHE A 12 17.20 -31.22 -9.38
CA PHE A 12 18.12 -30.98 -8.27
C PHE A 12 18.94 -29.70 -8.46
N LEU A 13 19.52 -29.50 -9.66
CA LEU A 13 20.29 -28.30 -9.98
C LEU A 13 19.43 -27.03 -9.92
N ILE A 14 18.21 -27.07 -10.46
CA ILE A 14 17.27 -25.94 -10.41
C ILE A 14 16.91 -25.59 -8.96
N VAL A 15 16.59 -26.59 -8.14
CA VAL A 15 16.26 -26.39 -6.72
C VAL A 15 17.48 -25.87 -5.96
N LEU A 16 18.67 -26.41 -6.22
CA LEU A 16 19.91 -25.96 -5.60
C LEU A 16 20.20 -24.49 -5.93
N VAL A 17 20.08 -24.10 -7.21
CA VAL A 17 20.23 -22.71 -7.66
C VAL A 17 19.19 -21.81 -6.99
N ALA A 18 17.91 -22.21 -6.98
CA ALA A 18 16.84 -21.44 -6.35
C ALA A 18 17.07 -21.23 -4.84
N LEU A 19 17.58 -22.23 -4.13
CA LEU A 19 17.91 -22.11 -2.71
C LEU A 19 19.15 -21.24 -2.47
N THR A 20 20.20 -21.44 -3.28
CA THR A 20 21.48 -20.70 -3.14
C THR A 20 21.30 -19.21 -3.39
N PHE A 21 20.55 -18.85 -4.44
CA PHE A 21 20.25 -17.44 -4.74
C PHE A 21 19.10 -16.90 -3.88
N GLY A 22 18.15 -17.76 -3.50
CA GLY A 22 16.99 -17.40 -2.69
C GLY A 22 17.39 -16.83 -1.33
N GLU A 23 18.32 -17.47 -0.62
CA GLU A 23 18.79 -16.97 0.69
C GLU A 23 19.43 -15.58 0.57
N ALA A 24 20.29 -15.36 -0.41
CA ALA A 24 20.95 -14.08 -0.60
C ALA A 24 19.96 -12.95 -0.93
N ILE A 25 18.99 -13.22 -1.81
CA ILE A 25 17.94 -12.26 -2.17
C ILE A 25 17.06 -11.95 -0.96
N VAL A 26 16.66 -12.98 -0.20
CA VAL A 26 15.83 -12.81 1.00
C VAL A 26 16.57 -12.00 2.06
N HIS A 27 17.84 -12.29 2.32
CA HIS A 27 18.64 -11.51 3.26
C HIS A 27 18.77 -10.04 2.85
N GLN A 28 19.01 -9.76 1.57
CA GLN A 28 19.07 -8.39 1.07
C GLN A 28 17.72 -7.68 1.15
N ALA A 29 16.63 -8.36 0.78
CA ALA A 29 15.28 -7.81 0.86
C ALA A 29 14.87 -7.53 2.32
N LEU A 30 15.19 -8.43 3.24
CA LEU A 30 14.94 -8.26 4.68
C LEU A 30 15.79 -7.14 5.28
N ALA A 31 17.07 -7.03 4.89
CA ALA A 31 17.93 -5.95 5.33
C ALA A 31 17.43 -4.58 4.83
N TRP A 32 17.06 -4.49 3.55
CA TRP A 32 16.45 -3.30 2.97
C TRP A 32 15.12 -2.94 3.63
N PHE A 33 14.28 -3.94 3.94
CA PHE A 33 13.03 -3.73 4.66
C PHE A 33 13.26 -3.27 6.10
N SER A 34 14.21 -3.88 6.82
CA SER A 34 14.59 -3.45 8.18
C SER A 34 15.14 -2.02 8.18
N TYR A 35 15.85 -1.63 7.13
CA TYR A 35 16.34 -0.27 6.96
C TYR A 35 15.18 0.71 6.71
N LEU A 36 14.26 0.36 5.81
CA LEU A 36 13.06 1.16 5.56
C LEU A 36 12.20 1.31 6.81
N THR A 37 11.91 0.23 7.53
CA THR A 37 11.12 0.29 8.75
C THR A 37 11.86 1.12 9.81
N GLY A 38 13.17 0.93 9.98
CA GLY A 38 13.99 1.74 10.88
C GLY A 38 13.87 3.24 10.60
N ILE A 39 14.05 3.67 9.34
CA ILE A 39 13.89 5.07 8.93
C ILE A 39 12.47 5.57 9.23
N VAL A 40 11.45 4.80 8.85
CA VAL A 40 10.05 5.17 9.07
C VAL A 40 9.81 5.36 10.56
N PHE A 41 10.19 4.40 11.41
CA PHE A 41 9.99 4.50 12.85
C PHE A 41 10.72 5.69 13.48
N HIS A 42 11.97 5.97 13.07
CA HIS A 42 12.74 7.08 13.63
C HIS A 42 12.15 8.43 13.19
N ASN A 43 11.86 8.60 11.90
CA ASN A 43 11.26 9.83 11.38
C ASN A 43 9.85 10.08 11.93
N PHE A 44 9.04 9.02 12.09
CA PHE A 44 7.71 9.14 12.70
C PHE A 44 7.79 9.45 14.19
N ALA A 45 8.77 8.93 14.92
CA ALA A 45 8.98 9.28 16.32
C ALA A 45 9.33 10.77 16.46
N ASP A 46 10.26 11.27 15.66
CA ASP A 46 10.63 12.69 15.65
C ASP A 46 9.44 13.58 15.27
N LEU A 47 8.68 13.19 14.24
CA LEU A 47 7.45 13.86 13.85
C LEU A 47 6.41 13.82 14.98
N TYR A 48 6.27 12.69 15.65
CA TYR A 48 5.33 12.52 16.75
C TYR A 48 5.69 13.44 17.92
N TYR A 49 6.96 13.47 18.34
CA TYR A 49 7.40 14.36 19.41
C TYR A 49 7.23 15.83 19.04
N ALA A 50 7.61 16.23 17.81
CA ALA A 50 7.41 17.59 17.32
C ALA A 50 5.92 17.98 17.25
N ALA A 51 5.06 17.07 16.77
CA ALA A 51 3.63 17.29 16.71
C ALA A 51 3.02 17.37 18.12
N HIS A 52 3.40 16.47 19.03
CA HIS A 52 2.92 16.43 20.41
C HIS A 52 3.24 17.74 21.13
N ASP A 53 4.50 18.15 21.05
CA ASP A 53 4.95 19.39 21.66
C ASP A 53 4.30 20.63 21.00
N TYR A 54 4.12 20.66 19.67
CA TYR A 54 3.33 21.71 19.02
C TYR A 54 1.89 21.74 19.54
N VAL A 55 1.24 20.58 19.71
CA VAL A 55 -0.14 20.46 20.20
C VAL A 55 -0.26 21.00 21.62
N LEU A 56 0.68 20.67 22.50
CA LEU A 56 0.69 21.16 23.88
C LEU A 56 0.93 22.67 23.92
N ARG A 57 1.85 23.20 23.10
CA ARG A 57 2.15 24.64 23.04
C ARG A 57 1.05 25.48 22.38
N HIS A 58 0.25 24.90 21.49
CA HIS A 58 -0.74 25.62 20.68
C HIS A 58 -2.16 25.04 20.77
N SER A 59 -2.50 24.44 21.91
CA SER A 59 -3.80 23.78 22.14
C SER A 59 -4.99 24.65 21.76
N GLY A 60 -4.98 25.95 22.11
CA GLY A 60 -6.04 26.89 21.76
C GLY A 60 -6.23 27.08 20.24
N LYS A 61 -5.14 27.17 19.46
CA LYS A 61 -5.21 27.31 17.99
C LYS A 61 -5.82 26.05 17.36
N ILE A 62 -5.48 24.89 17.90
CA ILE A 62 -5.99 23.59 17.42
C ILE A 62 -7.48 23.46 17.73
N LEU A 63 -7.92 23.83 18.94
CA LEU A 63 -9.34 23.81 19.30
C LEU A 63 -10.16 24.73 18.39
N ILE A 64 -9.67 25.93 18.10
CA ILE A 64 -10.32 26.86 17.17
C ILE A 64 -10.34 26.26 15.75
N ALA A 65 -9.23 25.70 15.27
CA ALA A 65 -9.18 25.06 13.97
C ALA A 65 -10.17 23.89 13.86
N LEU A 66 -10.26 23.02 14.87
CA LEU A 66 -11.22 21.91 14.93
C LEU A 66 -12.67 22.43 14.94
N ALA A 67 -12.97 23.44 15.75
CA ALA A 67 -14.29 24.05 15.82
C ALA A 67 -14.72 24.67 14.49
N LEU A 68 -13.79 25.27 13.74
CA LEU A 68 -14.04 25.83 12.42
C LEU A 68 -14.06 24.77 11.31
N THR A 69 -13.38 23.63 11.49
CA THR A 69 -13.31 22.57 10.48
C THR A 69 -14.69 22.01 10.16
N VAL A 70 -15.55 21.82 11.15
CA VAL A 70 -16.91 21.28 10.97
C VAL A 70 -17.79 22.18 10.07
N PRO A 71 -17.99 23.47 10.38
CA PRO A 71 -18.81 24.35 9.55
C PRO A 71 -18.18 24.62 8.17
N ILE A 72 -16.84 24.75 8.09
CA ILE A 72 -16.15 24.96 6.81
C ILE A 72 -16.28 23.71 5.93
N SER A 73 -16.07 22.51 6.48
CA SER A 73 -16.20 21.27 5.73
C SER A 73 -17.63 21.06 5.24
N TYR A 74 -18.62 21.32 6.10
CA TYR A 74 -20.03 21.23 5.73
C TYR A 74 -20.38 22.21 4.58
N TRP A 75 -19.95 23.46 4.68
CA TRP A 75 -20.15 24.46 3.64
C TRP A 75 -19.44 24.10 2.33
N LEU A 76 -18.22 23.58 2.41
CA LEU A 76 -17.43 23.19 1.25
C LEU A 76 -18.07 22.02 0.50
N ILE A 77 -18.48 20.96 1.21
CA ILE A 77 -19.11 19.77 0.61
C ILE A 77 -20.40 20.18 -0.11
N LYS A 78 -21.28 20.93 0.59
CA LYS A 78 -22.57 21.38 0.04
C LYS A 78 -22.45 22.19 -1.26
N ASN A 79 -21.33 22.90 -1.46
CA ASN A 79 -21.12 23.76 -2.63
C ASN A 79 -20.25 23.12 -3.74
N ARG A 80 -19.64 21.94 -3.51
CA ARG A 80 -18.61 21.34 -4.40
C ARG A 80 -19.00 20.02 -5.06
N ASP A 81 -20.24 19.54 -4.89
CA ASP A 81 -20.65 18.19 -5.29
C ASP A 81 -20.44 17.85 -6.79
N SER A 82 -20.43 18.84 -7.69
CA SER A 82 -20.31 18.59 -9.14
C SER A 82 -18.91 18.84 -9.74
N GLU A 83 -18.00 19.51 -9.02
CA GLU A 83 -16.66 19.84 -9.53
C GLU A 83 -15.61 18.76 -9.19
N LEU A 84 -15.71 18.15 -8.00
CA LEU A 84 -14.76 17.14 -7.53
C LEU A 84 -14.85 15.84 -8.35
N GLY A 85 -16.07 15.41 -8.67
CA GLY A 85 -16.32 14.21 -9.49
C GLY A 85 -15.78 14.30 -10.91
N ARG A 86 -15.54 15.52 -11.44
CA ARG A 86 -14.95 15.73 -12.77
C ARG A 86 -13.42 15.67 -12.80
N ARG A 87 -12.75 15.87 -11.66
CA ARG A 87 -11.27 15.94 -11.58
C ARG A 87 -10.62 14.69 -11.00
N TYR A 88 -11.31 13.97 -10.12
CA TYR A 88 -10.76 12.77 -9.50
C TYR A 88 -11.10 11.51 -10.30
N SER A 89 -10.08 10.88 -10.88
CA SER A 89 -10.18 9.53 -11.43
C SER A 89 -9.96 8.52 -10.29
N PRO A 90 -10.95 7.65 -9.98
CA PRO A 90 -10.80 6.59 -8.97
C PRO A 90 -9.58 5.70 -9.21
N ARG A 91 -9.23 5.47 -10.48
CA ARG A 91 -8.01 4.73 -10.87
C ARG A 91 -6.75 5.41 -10.35
N LYS A 92 -6.63 6.73 -10.52
CA LYS A 92 -5.46 7.49 -10.03
C LYS A 92 -5.33 7.41 -8.52
N ILE A 93 -6.45 7.50 -7.80
CA ILE A 93 -6.48 7.37 -6.34
C ILE A 93 -6.02 5.96 -5.93
N ALA A 94 -6.53 4.92 -6.58
CA ALA A 94 -6.13 3.54 -6.29
C ALA A 94 -4.64 3.28 -6.55
N ILE A 95 -4.05 3.86 -7.61
CA ILE A 95 -2.61 3.78 -7.88
C ILE A 95 -1.80 4.42 -6.76
N VAL A 96 -2.13 5.65 -6.39
CA VAL A 96 -1.44 6.37 -5.30
C VAL A 96 -1.56 5.56 -4.01
N LEU A 97 -2.75 5.05 -3.71
CA LEU A 97 -2.99 4.27 -2.51
C LEU A 97 -2.24 2.93 -2.52
N ALA A 98 -2.09 2.29 -3.68
CA ALA A 98 -1.31 1.06 -3.81
C ALA A 98 0.21 1.31 -3.66
N ILE A 99 0.74 2.43 -4.15
CA ILE A 99 2.17 2.76 -4.03
C ILE A 99 2.53 3.14 -2.58
N PHE A 100 1.78 4.07 -1.97
CA PHE A 100 2.15 4.63 -0.66
C PHE A 100 1.59 3.83 0.51
N LEU A 101 0.45 3.16 0.31
CA LEU A 101 -0.30 2.52 1.39
C LEU A 101 -0.75 1.09 1.02
N GLY A 102 -0.19 0.53 -0.05
CA GLY A 102 -0.57 -0.80 -0.51
C GLY A 102 0.01 -1.93 0.35
N TRP A 103 1.08 -1.66 1.11
CA TRP A 103 1.57 -2.57 2.15
C TRP A 103 0.55 -2.82 3.26
N LEU A 104 -0.42 -1.92 3.46
CA LEU A 104 -1.58 -2.10 4.33
C LEU A 104 -2.82 -2.66 3.58
N GLY A 105 -2.75 -2.80 2.26
CA GLY A 105 -3.89 -3.17 1.42
C GLY A 105 -4.95 -2.06 1.24
N ALA A 106 -4.61 -0.80 1.51
CA ALA A 106 -5.56 0.31 1.50
C ALA A 106 -6.30 0.48 0.16
N HIS A 107 -5.63 0.23 -0.98
CA HIS A 107 -6.26 0.25 -2.31
C HIS A 107 -7.37 -0.79 -2.47
N ARG A 108 -7.28 -1.95 -1.79
CA ARG A 108 -8.34 -2.97 -1.81
C ARG A 108 -9.56 -2.51 -1.03
N PHE A 109 -9.38 -1.87 0.12
CA PHE A 109 -10.48 -1.27 0.88
C PHE A 109 -11.14 -0.11 0.11
N TYR A 110 -10.35 0.73 -0.54
CA TYR A 110 -10.86 1.82 -1.40
C TYR A 110 -11.76 1.29 -2.52
N LEU A 111 -11.42 0.13 -3.09
CA LEU A 111 -12.21 -0.53 -4.13
C LEU A 111 -13.41 -1.34 -3.58
N GLY A 112 -13.73 -1.24 -2.28
CA GLY A 112 -14.79 -2.01 -1.63
C GLY A 112 -14.46 -3.50 -1.45
N GLN A 113 -13.24 -3.93 -1.74
CA GLN A 113 -12.81 -5.34 -1.68
C GLN A 113 -12.34 -5.70 -0.27
N ILE A 114 -13.21 -5.55 0.73
CA ILE A 114 -12.90 -5.70 2.16
C ILE A 114 -12.23 -7.05 2.46
N GLY A 115 -12.76 -8.16 1.91
CA GLY A 115 -12.17 -9.49 2.10
C GLY A 115 -10.72 -9.58 1.62
N TRP A 116 -10.40 -8.98 0.47
CA TRP A 116 -9.03 -8.92 -0.05
C TRP A 116 -8.15 -7.99 0.79
N GLY A 117 -8.68 -6.88 1.29
CA GLY A 117 -7.97 -6.01 2.23
C GLY A 117 -7.58 -6.74 3.51
N ILE A 118 -8.47 -7.58 4.06
CA ILE A 118 -8.16 -8.42 5.23
C ILE A 118 -7.07 -9.45 4.90
N VAL A 119 -7.12 -10.09 3.73
CA VAL A 119 -6.06 -11.00 3.27
C VAL A 119 -4.72 -10.28 3.20
N TYR A 120 -4.69 -9.04 2.69
CA TYR A 120 -3.48 -8.22 2.68
C TYR A 120 -2.91 -8.00 4.10
N LEU A 121 -3.77 -7.71 5.09
CA LEU A 121 -3.34 -7.53 6.47
C LEU A 121 -2.81 -8.82 7.11
N ILE A 122 -3.41 -9.97 6.79
CA ILE A 122 -2.92 -11.28 7.27
C ILE A 122 -1.55 -11.59 6.65
N ILE A 123 -1.38 -11.40 5.34
CA ILE A 123 -0.10 -11.62 4.68
C ILE A 123 0.93 -10.60 5.18
N LEU A 124 0.54 -9.37 5.51
CA LEU A 124 1.45 -8.36 6.07
C LEU A 124 2.05 -8.86 7.39
N TYR A 125 1.24 -9.52 8.22
CA TYR A 125 1.71 -10.12 9.45
C TYR A 125 2.62 -11.34 9.22
N VAL A 126 2.29 -12.20 8.25
CA VAL A 126 3.04 -13.46 7.99
C VAL A 126 4.32 -13.22 7.20
N PHE A 127 4.26 -12.43 6.13
CA PHE A 127 5.36 -12.18 5.21
C PHE A 127 5.23 -10.80 4.53
N PRO A 128 5.69 -9.71 5.18
CA PRO A 128 5.58 -8.35 4.69
C PRO A 128 6.10 -8.11 3.25
N PRO A 129 7.24 -8.69 2.82
CA PRO A 129 7.77 -8.45 1.47
C PRO A 129 6.78 -8.83 0.36
N LEU A 130 5.97 -9.87 0.57
CA LEU A 130 4.98 -10.29 -0.40
C LEU A 130 3.85 -9.28 -0.56
N VAL A 131 3.38 -8.65 0.52
CA VAL A 131 2.33 -7.62 0.41
C VAL A 131 2.82 -6.40 -0.35
N VAL A 132 4.05 -5.96 -0.07
CA VAL A 132 4.66 -4.84 -0.82
C VAL A 132 4.76 -5.19 -2.30
N ALA A 133 5.23 -6.39 -2.65
CA ALA A 133 5.31 -6.84 -4.04
C ALA A 133 3.93 -6.90 -4.72
N LEU A 134 2.93 -7.49 -4.06
CA LEU A 134 1.57 -7.58 -4.58
C LEU A 134 0.93 -6.20 -4.78
N ALA A 135 1.15 -5.27 -3.86
CA ALA A 135 0.69 -3.89 -3.96
C ALA A 135 1.32 -3.15 -5.16
N LEU A 136 2.61 -3.33 -5.39
CA LEU A 136 3.29 -2.75 -6.56
C LEU A 136 2.82 -3.38 -7.87
N ILE A 137 2.54 -4.69 -7.88
CA ILE A 137 1.93 -5.36 -9.04
C ILE A 137 0.54 -4.78 -9.32
N ASP A 138 -0.29 -4.57 -8.30
CA ASP A 138 -1.60 -3.92 -8.44
C ASP A 138 -1.46 -2.48 -8.96
N ALA A 139 -0.51 -1.70 -8.43
CA ALA A 139 -0.24 -0.34 -8.90
C ALA A 139 0.15 -0.32 -10.38
N ALA A 140 1.05 -1.21 -10.80
CA ALA A 140 1.44 -1.37 -12.21
C ALA A 140 0.24 -1.75 -13.07
N ARG A 141 -0.57 -2.74 -12.64
CA ARG A 141 -1.79 -3.13 -13.34
C ARG A 141 -2.74 -1.95 -13.51
N TYR A 142 -2.97 -1.15 -12.48
CA TYR A 142 -3.86 0.01 -12.55
C TYR A 142 -3.29 1.12 -13.45
N LEU A 143 -1.97 1.30 -13.50
CA LEU A 143 -1.32 2.25 -14.41
C LEU A 143 -1.55 1.91 -15.89
N PHE A 144 -1.55 0.62 -16.22
CA PHE A 144 -1.80 0.14 -17.58
C PHE A 144 -3.30 -0.03 -17.92
N MET A 145 -4.20 0.31 -17.00
CA MET A 145 -5.65 0.18 -17.18
C MET A 145 -6.28 1.49 -17.68
N THR A 146 -7.23 1.42 -18.59
CA THR A 146 -8.03 2.61 -18.97
C THR A 146 -9.01 2.98 -17.85
N ASP A 147 -9.53 4.22 -17.86
CA ASP A 147 -10.46 4.65 -16.79
C ASP A 147 -11.79 3.88 -16.92
N GLU A 148 -12.21 3.61 -18.16
CA GLU A 148 -13.39 2.83 -18.50
C GLU A 148 -13.27 1.40 -17.95
N ASP A 149 -12.16 0.73 -18.25
CA ASP A 149 -11.91 -0.62 -17.75
C ASP A 149 -11.82 -0.66 -16.24
N PHE A 150 -11.37 0.40 -15.59
CA PHE A 150 -11.29 0.47 -14.12
C PHE A 150 -12.67 0.67 -13.47
N ILE A 151 -13.57 1.41 -14.11
CA ILE A 151 -14.92 1.71 -13.60
C ILE A 151 -15.84 0.47 -13.71
N VAL A 152 -15.79 -0.27 -14.82
CA VAL A 152 -16.67 -1.43 -15.07
C VAL A 152 -16.64 -2.50 -13.96
N PRO A 153 -15.47 -2.93 -13.45
CA PRO A 153 -15.38 -3.86 -12.32
C PRO A 153 -15.79 -3.26 -10.97
N VAL A 154 -15.66 -1.94 -10.79
CA VAL A 154 -16.04 -1.26 -9.53
C VAL A 154 -17.55 -1.14 -9.41
N VAL A 155 -18.29 -0.91 -10.51
CA VAL A 155 -19.74 -0.72 -10.50
C VAL A 155 -20.52 -2.04 -10.35
N ARG A 156 -19.94 -3.18 -10.75
CA ARG A 156 -20.62 -4.50 -10.73
C ARG A 156 -20.55 -5.25 -9.38
N ARG A 157 -20.02 -4.65 -8.31
CA ARG A 157 -19.83 -5.33 -7.02
C ARG A 157 -20.55 -4.64 -5.88
#